data_AF-F2C4W9-F1
#
_entry.id   AF-F2C4W9-F1
#
_cell.length_a   1.000
_cell.length_b   1.000
_cell.length_c   1.000
_cell.angle_alpha   90.00
_cell.angle_beta   90.00
_cell.angle_gamma   90.00
#
_symmetry.space_group_name_H-M   'P 1'
#
loop_
_entity.id
_entity.type
_entity.pdbx_description
1 polymer ?
#
loop_
_entity_poly.entity_id
_entity_poly.type
_entity_poly.pdbx_seq_one_letter_code
_entity_poly.pdbx_strand_id
1 'polypeptide(L)'
;MKKGGVGGANTKTGLAFELKTDLPNFISKQSGYEVVENDFDIKLVKRTGEVRKIKRSSTARWIVNFEGEKVAEIFQKHGLYRYFDEVSLNYKAIISKKLLPDDSIFVMDNNTVFIIEKKTQKNSRKC
;
A
#
# COMPACT_ATOMS: atom_id res chain seq x y z
N MET A 1 -23.11 -3.38 18.19
CA MET A 1 -24.29 -3.51 17.31
C MET A 1 -25.52 -3.77 18.19
N LYS A 2 -26.56 -2.93 18.10
CA LYS A 2 -27.91 -3.19 18.65
C LYS A 2 -28.95 -2.74 17.62
N LYS A 3 -30.10 -3.41 17.68
CA LYS A 3 -31.17 -3.55 16.68
C LYS A 3 -31.73 -2.23 16.14
N GLY A 4 -31.90 -2.17 14.81
CA GLY A 4 -32.57 -1.08 14.09
C GLY A 4 -31.97 -0.85 12.70
N GLY A 5 -31.73 -1.92 11.94
CA GLY A 5 -30.99 -1.88 10.69
C GLY A 5 -31.61 -0.95 9.64
N VAL A 6 -30.83 0.06 9.23
CA VAL A 6 -30.94 0.73 7.93
C VAL A 6 -29.53 0.97 7.42
N GLY A 7 -29.21 0.32 6.29
CA GLY A 7 -28.25 0.80 5.31
C GLY A 7 -26.80 0.91 5.75
N GLY A 8 -26.05 -0.19 5.62
CA GLY A 8 -24.62 -0.17 5.31
C GLY A 8 -24.36 0.36 3.89
N ALA A 9 -24.98 1.48 3.55
CA ALA A 9 -24.89 2.15 2.28
C ALA A 9 -24.12 3.45 2.50
N ASN A 10 -22.87 3.45 2.08
CA ASN A 10 -22.04 4.64 1.91
C ASN A 10 -21.60 5.36 3.20
N THR A 11 -20.49 4.91 3.77
CA THR A 11 -19.49 5.84 4.33
C THR A 11 -18.86 6.63 3.18
N LYS A 12 -19.65 7.48 2.50
CA LYS A 12 -19.16 8.48 1.53
C LYS A 12 -18.05 9.33 2.15
N THR A 13 -18.12 9.57 3.46
CA THR A 13 -17.09 10.28 4.23
C THR A 13 -15.87 9.42 4.56
N GLY A 14 -16.04 8.13 4.87
CA GLY A 14 -14.94 7.20 5.11
C GLY A 14 -14.14 6.92 3.84
N LEU A 15 -14.84 6.66 2.72
CA LEU A 15 -14.24 6.43 1.40
C LEU A 15 -13.58 7.71 0.84
N ALA A 16 -14.19 8.88 1.05
CA ALA A 16 -13.58 10.16 0.66
C ALA A 16 -12.36 10.51 1.52
N PHE A 17 -12.33 10.11 2.79
CA PHE A 17 -11.15 10.24 3.65
C PHE A 17 -10.07 9.24 3.24
N GLU A 18 -10.41 8.00 2.89
CA GLU A 18 -9.48 7.04 2.28
C GLU A 18 -8.87 7.57 0.98
N LEU A 19 -9.66 8.28 0.15
CA LEU A 19 -9.20 8.89 -1.11
C LEU A 19 -8.36 10.17 -0.92
N LYS A 20 -8.67 11.01 0.08
CA LYS A 20 -7.90 12.24 0.36
C LYS A 20 -6.59 11.96 1.10
N THR A 21 -6.50 10.83 1.80
CA THR A 21 -5.40 10.48 2.71
C THR A 21 -4.69 9.22 2.21
N ASP A 22 -4.46 9.14 0.90
CA ASP A 22 -3.64 8.09 0.33
C ASP A 22 -2.17 8.44 0.56
N LEU A 23 -1.42 7.61 1.28
CA LEU A 23 -0.02 7.88 1.66
C LEU A 23 0.88 8.26 0.46
N PRO A 24 0.80 7.57 -0.71
CA PRO A 24 1.50 7.99 -1.93
C PRO A 24 1.13 9.41 -2.38
N ASN A 25 -0.16 9.75 -2.34
CA ASN A 25 -0.67 11.08 -2.72
C ASN A 25 -0.31 12.18 -1.70
N PHE A 26 -0.08 11.82 -0.44
CA PHE A 26 0.41 12.74 0.57
C PHE A 26 1.88 13.07 0.37
N ILE A 27 2.70 12.05 0.11
CA ILE A 27 4.15 12.19 -0.10
C ILE A 27 4.44 12.94 -1.40
N SER A 28 3.69 12.65 -2.48
CA SER A 28 3.86 13.33 -3.78
C SER A 28 3.61 14.84 -3.75
N LYS A 29 2.97 15.37 -2.70
CA LYS A 29 2.73 16.81 -2.51
C LYS A 29 3.84 17.50 -1.73
N GLN A 30 4.74 16.76 -1.10
CA GLN A 30 5.84 17.33 -0.33
C GLN A 30 6.95 17.78 -1.27
N SER A 31 7.59 18.91 -0.96
CA SER A 31 8.70 19.43 -1.75
C SER A 31 9.88 18.46 -1.75
N GLY A 32 10.53 18.29 -2.90
CA GLY A 32 11.67 17.39 -3.06
C GLY A 32 11.31 15.91 -3.21
N TYR A 33 10.06 15.52 -2.95
CA TYR A 33 9.61 14.13 -3.08
C TYR A 33 8.97 13.86 -4.44
N GLU A 34 9.33 12.71 -5.02
CA GLU A 34 8.71 12.15 -6.22
C GLU A 34 8.19 10.75 -5.91
N VAL A 35 6.99 10.44 -6.37
CA VAL A 35 6.36 9.14 -6.16
C VAL A 35 6.06 8.49 -7.52
N VAL A 36 6.69 7.35 -7.78
CA VAL A 36 6.62 6.65 -9.06
C VAL A 36 5.94 5.30 -8.87
N GLU A 37 4.97 4.97 -9.72
CA GLU A 37 4.33 3.66 -9.69
C GLU A 37 5.30 2.55 -10.12
N ASN A 38 5.40 1.49 -9.32
CA ASN A 38 6.28 0.35 -9.60
C ASN A 38 5.57 -0.99 -9.36
N ASP A 39 4.32 -1.09 -9.82
CA ASP A 39 3.55 -2.34 -9.73
C ASP A 39 3.37 -2.99 -11.10
N PHE A 40 4.17 -4.03 -11.35
CA PHE A 40 4.18 -4.77 -12.60
C PHE A 40 4.02 -6.27 -12.36
N ASP A 41 3.21 -6.93 -13.18
CA ASP A 41 3.24 -8.38 -13.30
C ASP A 41 4.35 -8.80 -14.26
N ILE A 42 5.17 -9.75 -13.82
CA ILE A 42 6.18 -10.40 -14.63
C ILE A 42 5.51 -11.54 -15.39
N LYS A 43 5.41 -11.44 -16.72
CA LYS A 43 4.94 -12.54 -17.58
C LYS A 43 6.06 -13.03 -18.48
N LEU A 44 6.28 -14.35 -18.46
CA LEU A 44 7.21 -15.01 -19.35
C LEU A 44 6.54 -15.28 -20.70
N VAL A 45 7.13 -14.78 -21.78
CA VAL A 45 6.68 -15.07 -23.14
C VAL A 45 7.15 -16.46 -23.51
N LYS A 46 6.24 -17.44 -23.46
CA LYS A 46 6.52 -18.86 -23.70
C LYS A 46 7.23 -19.16 -25.03
N ARG A 47 7.09 -18.29 -26.02
CA ARG A 47 7.68 -18.48 -27.37
C ARG A 47 9.13 -18.00 -27.50
N THR A 48 9.50 -16.89 -26.87
CA THR A 48 10.83 -16.26 -27.02
C THR A 48 11.68 -16.34 -25.76
N GLY A 49 11.11 -16.75 -24.63
CA GLY A 49 11.76 -16.72 -23.32
C GLY A 49 11.89 -15.32 -22.72
N GLU A 50 11.42 -14.29 -23.44
CA GLU A 50 11.49 -12.90 -22.97
C GLU A 50 10.56 -12.64 -21.79
N VAL A 51 11.05 -11.85 -20.84
CA VAL A 51 10.27 -11.40 -19.69
C VAL A 51 9.61 -10.07 -20.03
N ARG A 52 8.27 -10.02 -20.00
CA ARG A 52 7.49 -8.79 -20.19
C ARG A 52 6.91 -8.31 -18.87
N LYS A 53 7.07 -7.00 -18.60
CA LYS A 53 6.41 -6.30 -17.51
C LYS A 53 5.04 -5.82 -17.99
N ILE A 54 3.97 -6.20 -17.31
CA ILE A 54 2.61 -5.72 -17.60
C ILE A 54 2.15 -4.89 -16.42
N LYS A 55 1.72 -3.66 -16.69
CA LYS A 55 1.19 -2.77 -15.66
C LYS A 55 -0.08 -3.37 -15.06
N ARG A 56 -0.19 -3.42 -13.74
CA ARG A 56 -1.41 -3.91 -13.09
C ARG A 56 -2.55 -2.91 -13.21
N SER A 57 -3.78 -3.41 -13.23
CA SER A 57 -4.99 -2.58 -13.19
C SER A 57 -5.22 -1.91 -11.84
N SER A 58 -4.62 -2.43 -10.76
CA SER A 58 -4.62 -1.84 -9.42
C SER A 58 -3.19 -1.67 -8.94
N THR A 59 -2.69 -0.42 -8.96
CA THR A 59 -1.39 -0.07 -8.40
C THR A 59 -1.46 -0.22 -6.88
N ALA A 60 -0.53 -0.97 -6.31
CA ALA A 60 -0.38 -1.09 -4.86
C ALA A 60 1.09 -0.99 -4.41
N ARG A 61 1.97 -0.51 -5.29
CA ARG A 61 3.41 -0.34 -5.05
C ARG A 61 3.90 0.96 -5.67
N TRP A 62 4.60 1.75 -4.88
CA TRP A 62 5.22 2.99 -5.32
C TRP A 62 6.66 3.08 -4.81
N ILE A 63 7.52 3.66 -5.63
CA ILE A 63 8.85 4.10 -5.23
C ILE A 63 8.76 5.56 -4.81
N VAL A 64 9.42 5.91 -3.71
CA VAL A 64 9.57 7.27 -3.24
C VAL A 64 11.01 7.69 -3.44
N ASN A 65 11.21 8.73 -4.24
CA ASN A 65 12.48 9.41 -4.39
C ASN A 65 12.45 10.73 -3.62
N PHE A 66 13.57 11.11 -3.03
CA PHE A 66 13.81 12.42 -2.46
C PHE A 66 15.05 13.01 -3.14
N GLU A 67 14.90 14.19 -3.76
CA GLU A 67 15.98 14.87 -4.50
C GLU A 67 16.69 14.00 -5.55
N GLY A 68 15.95 13.05 -6.15
CA GLY A 68 16.47 12.13 -7.16
C GLY A 68 17.05 10.82 -6.61
N GLU A 69 17.16 10.68 -5.30
CA GLU A 69 17.61 9.45 -4.65
C GLU A 69 16.44 8.63 -4.13
N LYS A 70 16.49 7.32 -4.34
CA LYS A 70 15.45 6.40 -3.87
C LYS A 70 15.57 6.26 -2.35
N VAL A 71 14.55 6.69 -1.60
CA VAL A 71 14.57 6.69 -0.12
C VAL A 71 13.60 5.68 0.50
N ALA A 72 12.48 5.39 -0.17
CA ALA A 72 11.48 4.46 0.37
C ALA A 72 10.67 3.75 -0.71
N GLU A 73 9.99 2.67 -0.31
CA GLU A 73 8.95 2.00 -1.09
C GLU A 73 7.65 1.94 -0.29
N ILE A 74 6.54 2.34 -0.91
CA ILE A 74 5.20 2.27 -0.33
C ILE A 74 4.50 1.04 -0.91
N PHE A 75 3.84 0.30 -0.02
CA PHE A 75 3.06 -0.89 -0.33
C PHE A 75 1.66 -0.77 0.26
N GLN A 76 0.64 -1.12 -0.51
CA GLN A 76 -0.74 -1.17 -0.03
C GLN A 76 -1.29 -2.58 -0.06
N LYS A 77 -2.13 -2.93 0.92
CA LYS A 77 -2.84 -4.22 1.00
C LYS A 77 -1.90 -5.42 0.80
N HIS A 78 -1.99 -6.11 -0.34
CA HIS A 78 -1.19 -7.28 -0.68
C HIS A 78 0.14 -6.96 -1.38
N GLY A 79 0.43 -5.68 -1.66
CA GLY A 79 1.69 -5.24 -2.28
C GLY A 79 2.93 -5.67 -1.50
N LEU A 80 2.88 -5.54 -0.17
CA LEU A 80 4.01 -5.84 0.71
C LEU A 80 4.41 -7.32 0.67
N TYR A 81 3.44 -8.22 0.71
CA TYR A 81 3.72 -9.66 0.67
C TYR A 81 4.24 -10.12 -0.68
N ARG A 82 3.74 -9.53 -1.77
CA ARG A 82 4.27 -9.80 -3.11
C ARG A 82 5.74 -9.42 -3.21
N TYR A 83 6.14 -8.31 -2.57
CA TYR A 83 7.54 -7.94 -2.49
C TYR A 83 8.37 -8.97 -1.70
N PHE A 84 7.88 -9.44 -0.56
CA PHE A 84 8.60 -10.49 0.19
C PHE A 84 8.74 -11.79 -0.60
N ASP A 85 7.71 -12.18 -1.34
CA ASP A 85 7.76 -13.34 -2.25
C ASP A 85 8.82 -13.12 -3.36
N GLU A 86 8.93 -11.92 -3.94
CA GLU A 86 9.95 -11.57 -4.96
C GLU A 86 11.37 -11.60 -4.42
N VAL A 87 11.59 -11.06 -3.21
CA VAL A 87 12.91 -11.05 -2.55
C VAL A 87 13.28 -12.43 -2.00
N SER A 88 12.44 -13.46 -2.23
CA SER A 88 12.64 -14.84 -1.75
C SER A 88 12.79 -14.94 -0.23
N LEU A 89 12.19 -13.99 0.50
CA LEU A 89 12.22 -13.97 1.95
C LEU A 89 11.08 -14.85 2.46
N ASN A 90 11.41 -15.97 3.12
CA ASN A 90 10.40 -16.89 3.66
C ASN A 90 9.72 -16.29 4.92
N TYR A 91 8.92 -15.24 4.74
CA TYR A 91 8.24 -14.54 5.83
C TYR A 91 7.31 -15.45 6.63
N LYS A 92 6.85 -16.57 6.07
CA LYS A 92 6.03 -17.58 6.78
C LYS A 92 6.79 -18.25 7.92
N ALA A 93 8.12 -18.31 7.84
CA ALA A 93 8.96 -18.84 8.91
C ALA A 93 9.18 -17.82 10.05
N ILE A 94 9.04 -16.53 9.75
CA ILE A 94 9.33 -15.42 10.69
C ILE A 94 8.04 -14.92 11.35
N ILE A 95 6.93 -14.89 10.62
CA ILE A 95 5.67 -14.33 11.06
C ILE A 95 4.58 -15.40 11.03
N SER A 96 4.01 -15.71 12.20
CA SER A 96 3.00 -16.76 12.37
C SER A 96 1.63 -16.44 11.75
N LYS A 97 1.35 -15.16 11.46
CA LYS A 97 0.10 -14.70 10.83
C LYS A 97 0.36 -13.56 9.85
N LYS A 98 -0.25 -13.64 8.66
CA LYS A 98 -0.21 -12.58 7.66
C LYS A 98 -0.94 -11.34 8.21
N LEU A 99 -0.19 -10.33 8.62
CA LEU A 99 -0.71 -9.00 8.96
C LEU A 99 -1.20 -8.36 7.66
N LEU A 100 -2.48 -8.00 7.50
CA LEU A 100 -2.96 -7.33 6.29
C LEU A 100 -3.08 -5.84 6.56
N PRO A 101 -1.98 -5.06 6.46
CA PRO A 101 -2.06 -3.65 6.71
C PRO A 101 -2.80 -2.92 5.61
N ASP A 102 -3.42 -1.81 6.00
CA ASP A 102 -4.01 -0.87 5.05
C ASP A 102 -2.90 -0.28 4.15
N ASP A 103 -1.89 0.33 4.78
CA ASP A 103 -0.69 0.86 4.11
C ASP A 103 0.59 0.37 4.81
N SER A 104 1.69 0.32 4.08
CA SER A 104 3.02 0.06 4.63
C SER A 104 4.07 0.85 3.86
N ILE A 105 5.11 1.28 4.55
CA ILE A 105 6.24 1.97 3.93
C ILE A 105 7.54 1.35 4.43
N PHE A 106 8.40 0.97 3.49
CA PHE A 106 9.74 0.48 3.75
C PHE A 106 10.73 1.61 3.51
N VAL A 107 11.39 2.06 4.58
CA VAL A 107 12.42 3.10 4.53
C VAL A 107 13.77 2.42 4.45
N MET A 108 14.49 2.63 3.33
CA MET A 108 15.72 1.89 3.04
C MET A 108 16.87 2.31 3.94
N ASP A 109 17.01 3.61 4.23
CA ASP A 109 18.11 4.16 5.05
C ASP A 109 18.18 3.52 6.43
N ASN A 110 17.02 3.19 6.99
CA ASN A 110 16.91 2.59 8.33
C ASN A 110 16.58 1.09 8.29
N ASN A 111 16.51 0.48 7.10
CA ASN A 111 16.04 -0.90 6.88
C ASN A 111 14.77 -1.24 7.70
N THR A 112 13.86 -0.26 7.80
CA THR A 112 12.73 -0.29 8.73
C THR A 112 11.43 -0.33 7.94
N VAL A 113 10.56 -1.28 8.27
CA VAL A 113 9.20 -1.37 7.74
C VAL A 113 8.23 -0.74 8.73
N PHE A 114 7.51 0.28 8.29
CA PHE A 114 6.38 0.83 9.02
C PHE A 114 5.09 0.23 8.49
N ILE A 115 4.27 -0.28 9.42
CA ILE A 115 2.97 -0.87 9.15
C ILE A 115 1.92 0.12 9.66
N ILE A 116 1.07 0.61 8.77
CA ILE A 116 0.11 1.69 9.06
C ILE A 116 -1.31 1.11 9.01
N GLU A 117 -2.01 1.19 10.14
CA GLU A 117 -3.40 0.80 10.29
C GLU A 117 -4.29 2.06 10.35
N LYS A 118 -5.22 2.21 9.41
CA LYS A 118 -6.11 3.38 9.36
C LYS A 118 -7.37 3.11 10.17
N LYS A 119 -7.55 3.81 11.29
CA LYS A 119 -8.78 3.75 12.11
C LYS A 119 -9.58 5.05 12.00
N THR A 120 -10.87 4.93 11.67
CA THR A 120 -11.80 6.05 11.73
C THR A 120 -12.55 6.04 13.06
N GLN A 121 -12.54 7.17 13.77
CA GLN A 121 -13.28 7.31 15.03
C GLN A 121 -14.43 8.30 14.82
N LYS A 122 -15.67 7.82 14.95
CA LYS A 122 -16.84 8.69 15.01
C LYS A 122 -17.06 9.09 16.47
N ASN A 123 -16.74 10.34 16.81
CA ASN A 123 -17.17 10.88 18.10
C ASN A 123 -18.67 11.17 18.02
N SER A 124 -19.49 10.30 18.61
CA SER A 124 -20.86 10.65 18.94
C SER A 124 -20.82 11.68 20.07
N ARG A 125 -20.86 12.97 19.72
CA ARG A 125 -21.30 13.98 20.70
C ARG A 125 -22.76 13.63 21.01
N LYS A 126 -23.02 13.06 22.19
CA LYS A 126 -24.36 13.12 22.78
C LYS A 126 -24.59 14.59 23.11
N CYS A 127 -25.33 15.27 22.25
CA CYS A 127 -26.03 16.50 22.62
C CYS A 127 -27.23 16.12 23.49
#